data_AF-A0A351FW46-F1
#
_entry.id   AF-A0A351FW46-F1
#
_cell.length_a   1.000
_cell.length_b   1.000
_cell.length_c   1.000
_cell.angle_alpha   90.00
_cell.angle_beta   90.00
_cell.angle_gamma   90.00
#
_symmetry.space_group_name_H-M   'P 1'
#
loop_
_entity.id
_entity.type
_entity.pdbx_description
1 polymer ?
#
loop_
_entity_poly.entity_id
_entity_poly.type
_entity_poly.pdbx_seq_one_letter_code
_entity_poly.pdbx_strand_id
1 'polypeptide(L)'
;EQSPAPVPREVNTELLMDRQILKRGSAAKTPPPQDEGDTDAADAGWLAPGGRLHESVKALSQWPVPLCTPKDSSPGIVAPGLHAHSIDSKPLRAVAKSLGVSLNDLLLRDLFLTLREWNRNHGKSSDRDWLRINMPTNLRGPDDRNCPVTNILGYAFITRRASECDAPGELLSGIQRDTTAIKQWDLGGYFPATLATVSRIKGAMSLFTTSSRCFATAVLSNVGDPSRRFVTQLPRKHGKIVAGQMVLDRILGAPPLRPKTHAAFLIVTYAQELTICVRSDPHFFSDQSSRELLDAYFAQLDSNLARN
;
A
#
# COMPACT_ATOMS: atom_id res chain seq x y z
N GLU A 1 -4.15 52.08 -35.56
CA GLU A 1 -4.40 50.63 -35.70
C GLU A 1 -3.12 49.88 -35.37
N GLN A 2 -3.07 49.22 -34.21
CA GLN A 2 -1.96 48.34 -33.83
C GLN A 2 -2.50 46.92 -33.78
N SER A 3 -1.94 46.07 -34.64
CA SER A 3 -2.25 44.63 -34.73
C SER A 3 -1.84 43.93 -33.43
N PRO A 4 -2.65 43.03 -32.86
CA PRO A 4 -2.25 42.29 -31.66
C PRO A 4 -1.21 41.22 -32.02
N ALA A 5 -0.25 41.05 -31.12
CA ALA A 5 0.80 40.04 -31.19
C ALA A 5 0.22 38.61 -31.05
N PRO A 6 0.86 37.59 -31.65
CA PRO A 6 0.35 36.22 -31.64
C PRO A 6 0.44 35.61 -30.23
N VAL A 7 -0.67 35.03 -29.78
CA VAL A 7 -0.76 34.22 -28.55
C VAL A 7 0.09 32.95 -28.72
N PRO A 8 0.95 32.58 -27.74
CA PRO A 8 1.70 31.33 -27.80
C PRO A 8 0.74 30.13 -27.79
N ARG A 9 0.91 29.20 -28.73
CA ARG A 9 0.18 27.92 -28.73
C ARG A 9 0.39 27.22 -27.40
N GLU A 10 -0.71 26.91 -26.70
CA GLU A 10 -0.72 26.01 -25.55
C GLU A 10 -0.01 24.70 -25.93
N VAL A 11 1.15 24.47 -25.32
CA VAL A 11 1.81 23.18 -25.37
C VAL A 11 0.96 22.25 -24.52
N ASN A 12 0.39 21.24 -25.15
CA ASN A 12 -0.53 20.28 -24.54
C ASN A 12 0.21 19.47 -23.45
N THR A 13 0.18 19.99 -22.21
CA THR A 13 0.96 19.51 -21.06
C THR A 13 0.58 18.09 -20.63
N GLU A 14 -0.68 17.70 -20.85
CA GLU A 14 -1.17 16.33 -20.62
C GLU A 14 -0.41 15.29 -21.47
N LEU A 15 -0.20 15.58 -22.76
CA LEU A 15 0.44 14.64 -23.69
C LEU A 15 1.94 14.44 -23.40
N LEU A 16 2.59 15.44 -22.81
CA LEU A 16 3.98 15.38 -22.37
C LEU A 16 4.14 14.60 -21.07
N MET A 17 3.19 14.73 -20.13
CA MET A 17 3.20 13.97 -18.87
C MET A 17 2.93 12.48 -19.11
N ASP A 18 1.97 12.14 -19.97
CA ASP A 18 1.71 10.74 -20.36
C ASP A 18 2.96 10.08 -20.97
N ARG A 19 3.67 10.80 -21.84
CA ARG A 19 4.92 10.32 -22.43
C ARG A 19 6.05 10.15 -21.42
N GLN A 20 6.13 10.96 -20.37
CA GLN A 20 7.17 10.83 -19.34
C GLN A 20 6.91 9.67 -18.37
N ILE A 21 5.64 9.45 -17.97
CA ILE A 21 5.23 8.30 -17.15
C ILE A 21 5.47 6.99 -17.93
N LEU A 22 5.10 6.96 -19.23
CA LEU A 22 5.34 5.81 -20.11
C LEU A 22 6.84 5.54 -20.37
N LYS A 23 7.66 6.59 -20.54
CA LYS A 23 9.12 6.43 -20.73
C LYS A 23 9.81 5.86 -19.49
N ARG A 24 9.38 6.23 -18.28
CA ARG A 24 9.93 5.68 -17.03
C ARG A 24 9.50 4.23 -16.78
N GLY A 25 8.25 3.86 -17.09
CA GLY A 25 7.79 2.47 -17.03
C GLY A 25 8.47 1.52 -18.03
N SER A 26 9.13 2.06 -19.06
CA SER A 26 9.88 1.29 -20.06
C SER A 26 11.40 1.29 -19.84
N ALA A 27 11.94 2.21 -19.04
CA ALA A 27 13.37 2.31 -18.76
C ALA A 27 13.70 1.45 -17.53
N ALA A 28 13.97 0.17 -17.75
CA ALA A 28 14.57 -0.68 -16.72
C ALA A 28 15.86 -0.02 -16.24
N LYS A 29 15.97 0.31 -14.95
CA LYS A 29 17.25 0.69 -14.35
C LYS A 29 18.19 -0.51 -14.49
N THR A 30 19.36 -0.29 -15.05
CA THR A 30 20.45 -1.28 -15.03
C THR A 30 20.75 -1.60 -13.56
N PRO A 31 20.77 -2.88 -13.15
CA PRO A 31 21.09 -3.23 -11.77
C PRO A 31 22.52 -2.79 -11.42
N PRO A 32 22.80 -2.44 -10.15
CA PRO A 32 24.17 -2.22 -9.70
C PRO A 32 25.00 -3.51 -9.88
N PRO A 33 26.32 -3.41 -10.09
CA PRO A 33 27.19 -4.57 -10.25
C PRO A 33 27.09 -5.47 -9.01
N GLN A 34 26.94 -6.78 -9.25
CA GLN A 34 26.89 -7.80 -8.21
C GLN A 34 28.30 -7.97 -7.64
N ASP A 35 28.47 -7.76 -6.33
CA ASP A 35 29.65 -8.28 -5.61
C ASP A 35 29.52 -9.80 -5.54
N GLU A 36 30.55 -10.51 -5.99
CA GLU A 36 30.62 -11.96 -6.05
C GLU A 36 30.65 -12.56 -4.63
N GLY A 37 29.48 -12.98 -4.16
CA GLY A 37 29.32 -13.78 -2.96
C GLY A 37 28.03 -14.58 -3.05
N ASP A 38 28.17 -15.89 -3.32
CA ASP A 38 27.18 -16.98 -3.26
C ASP A 38 25.71 -16.54 -3.09
N THR A 39 24.99 -16.41 -4.21
CA THR A 39 23.53 -16.28 -4.21
C THR A 39 22.90 -17.50 -4.86
N ASP A 40 22.02 -18.15 -4.10
CA ASP A 40 21.17 -19.26 -4.52
C ASP A 40 20.49 -18.96 -5.86
N ALA A 41 20.43 -19.96 -6.74
CA ALA A 41 19.85 -19.91 -8.08
C ALA A 41 18.35 -19.49 -8.14
N ALA A 42 17.71 -19.23 -7.00
CA ALA A 42 16.36 -18.67 -6.90
C ALA A 42 16.30 -17.15 -7.19
N ASP A 43 17.39 -16.40 -7.00
CA ASP A 43 17.41 -14.94 -7.18
C ASP A 43 17.52 -14.51 -8.65
N ALA A 44 18.01 -15.38 -9.53
CA ALA A 44 18.13 -15.11 -10.97
C ALA A 44 16.78 -15.16 -11.73
N GLY A 45 15.72 -15.70 -11.13
CA GLY A 45 14.41 -15.90 -11.79
C GLY A 45 13.63 -14.61 -12.06
N TRP A 46 13.94 -13.52 -11.35
CA TRP A 46 13.20 -12.25 -11.43
C TRP A 46 13.61 -11.35 -12.61
N LEU A 47 14.84 -11.52 -13.10
CA LEU A 47 15.44 -10.73 -14.18
C LEU A 47 15.10 -11.26 -15.59
N ALA A 48 14.66 -12.51 -15.70
CA ALA A 48 14.26 -13.08 -16.97
C ALA A 48 12.87 -12.57 -17.41
N PRO A 49 12.53 -12.61 -18.72
CA PRO A 49 11.16 -12.46 -19.21
C PRO A 49 10.13 -13.32 -18.43
N GLY A 50 10.58 -14.40 -17.79
CA GLY A 50 9.81 -15.26 -16.90
C GLY A 50 9.33 -14.62 -15.59
N GLY A 51 10.04 -13.66 -15.00
CA GLY A 51 9.60 -12.97 -13.77
C GLY A 51 8.33 -12.14 -13.97
N ARG A 52 8.18 -11.54 -15.16
CA ARG A 52 6.97 -10.82 -15.61
C ARG A 52 5.80 -11.77 -15.84
N LEU A 53 6.09 -12.95 -16.40
CA LEU A 53 5.10 -14.00 -16.60
C LEU A 53 4.63 -14.53 -15.24
N HIS A 54 5.53 -14.72 -14.28
CA HIS A 54 5.24 -15.23 -12.94
C HIS A 54 4.25 -14.34 -12.16
N GLU A 55 4.47 -13.03 -12.10
CA GLU A 55 3.54 -12.11 -11.41
C GLU A 55 2.19 -11.99 -12.14
N SER A 56 2.20 -11.99 -13.47
CA SER A 56 0.97 -12.01 -14.28
C SER A 56 0.18 -13.31 -14.06
N VAL A 57 0.87 -14.46 -13.97
CA VAL A 57 0.29 -15.77 -13.68
C VAL A 57 -0.26 -15.82 -12.25
N LYS A 58 0.43 -15.25 -11.25
CA LYS A 58 -0.10 -15.12 -9.89
C LYS A 58 -1.37 -14.27 -9.87
N ALA A 59 -1.40 -13.14 -10.56
CA ALA A 59 -2.57 -12.28 -10.64
C ALA A 59 -3.80 -12.99 -11.27
N LEU A 60 -3.56 -13.95 -12.17
CA LEU A 60 -4.61 -14.71 -12.87
C LEU A 60 -4.98 -16.04 -12.19
N SER A 61 -4.12 -16.61 -11.35
CA SER A 61 -4.32 -17.93 -10.72
C SER A 61 -4.55 -17.88 -9.20
N GLN A 62 -4.11 -16.80 -8.53
CA GLN A 62 -4.24 -16.63 -7.08
C GLN A 62 -5.33 -15.58 -6.81
N TRP A 63 -6.57 -16.02 -6.75
CA TRP A 63 -7.71 -15.16 -6.48
C TRP A 63 -7.85 -14.95 -4.97
N PRO A 64 -7.67 -13.71 -4.47
CA PRO A 64 -7.81 -13.47 -3.06
C PRO A 64 -9.27 -13.55 -2.63
N VAL A 65 -9.48 -13.92 -1.37
CA VAL A 65 -10.79 -13.84 -0.73
C VAL A 65 -10.99 -12.42 -0.14
N PRO A 66 -12.21 -11.88 -0.17
CA PRO A 66 -12.52 -10.64 0.52
C PRO A 66 -12.41 -10.83 2.04
N LEU A 67 -12.23 -9.73 2.77
CA LEU A 67 -12.33 -9.75 4.23
C LEU A 67 -13.78 -10.10 4.64
N CYS A 68 -13.94 -11.07 5.53
CA CYS A 68 -15.25 -11.54 5.97
C CYS A 68 -16.03 -10.44 6.69
N THR A 69 -17.33 -10.37 6.36
CA THR A 69 -18.32 -9.58 7.07
C THR A 69 -18.52 -10.14 8.48
N PRO A 70 -18.43 -9.33 9.53
CA PRO A 70 -18.71 -9.77 10.89
C PRO A 70 -20.15 -10.30 11.04
N LYS A 71 -20.32 -11.41 11.77
CA LYS A 71 -21.61 -12.13 11.89
C LYS A 71 -22.71 -11.26 12.51
N ASP A 72 -22.34 -10.36 13.41
CA ASP A 72 -23.25 -9.49 14.15
C ASP A 72 -23.38 -8.08 13.55
N SER A 73 -22.88 -7.88 12.32
CA SER A 73 -22.99 -6.57 11.67
C SER A 73 -24.42 -6.35 11.20
N SER A 74 -25.15 -5.49 11.91
CA SER A 74 -26.25 -4.74 11.32
C SER A 74 -25.66 -3.50 10.66
N PRO A 75 -25.58 -3.41 9.32
CA PRO A 75 -25.10 -2.19 8.66
C PRO A 75 -26.00 -1.03 9.08
N GLY A 76 -25.46 -0.17 9.95
CA GLY A 76 -26.16 0.99 10.50
C GLY A 76 -26.05 2.19 9.57
N ILE A 77 -26.74 3.28 9.94
CA ILE A 77 -26.68 4.58 9.25
C ILE A 77 -25.22 4.93 8.93
N VAL A 78 -24.99 5.37 7.69
CA VAL A 78 -23.71 5.60 7.02
C VAL A 78 -22.85 6.63 7.78
N ALA A 79 -22.27 6.23 8.91
CA ALA A 79 -21.12 6.89 9.49
C ALA A 79 -19.90 6.53 8.64
N PRO A 80 -18.92 7.44 8.46
CA PRO A 80 -17.67 7.06 7.85
C PRO A 80 -17.07 6.00 8.77
N GLY A 81 -17.01 4.74 8.36
CA GLY A 81 -16.40 3.63 9.10
C GLY A 81 -14.89 3.79 9.24
N LEU A 82 -14.45 4.96 9.69
CA LEU A 82 -13.11 5.46 9.79
C LEU A 82 -12.76 5.57 11.27
N HIS A 83 -11.85 4.71 11.72
CA HIS A 83 -11.30 4.76 13.06
C HIS A 83 -9.80 4.97 13.00
N ALA A 84 -9.24 5.64 13.99
CA ALA A 84 -7.82 5.88 14.08
C ALA A 84 -7.34 5.73 15.52
N HIS A 85 -6.21 5.06 15.68
CA HIS A 85 -5.53 4.90 16.95
C HIS A 85 -4.03 5.16 16.74
N SER A 86 -3.38 5.74 17.74
CA SER A 86 -1.98 6.17 17.68
C SER A 86 -1.21 5.61 18.86
N ILE A 87 0.01 5.16 18.59
CA ILE A 87 0.96 4.62 19.56
C ILE A 87 2.34 5.26 19.36
N ASP A 88 3.24 5.13 20.35
CA ASP A 88 4.65 5.48 20.14
C ASP A 88 5.24 4.55 19.07
N SER A 89 5.86 5.13 18.05
CA SER A 89 6.48 4.37 16.96
C SER A 89 7.85 3.78 17.34
N LYS A 90 8.51 4.28 18.40
CA LYS A 90 9.87 3.84 18.76
C LYS A 90 9.97 2.36 19.10
N PRO A 91 9.10 1.76 19.95
CA PRO A 91 9.22 0.36 20.30
C PRO A 91 9.10 -0.54 19.07
N LEU A 92 8.13 -0.28 18.20
CA LEU A 92 7.95 -1.03 16.94
C LEU A 92 9.14 -0.86 15.99
N ARG A 93 9.72 0.34 15.91
CA ARG A 93 10.95 0.57 15.11
C ARG A 93 12.15 -0.17 15.68
N ALA A 94 12.26 -0.27 17.00
CA ALA A 94 13.31 -1.03 17.66
C ALA A 94 13.17 -2.53 17.35
N VAL A 95 11.96 -3.07 17.41
CA VAL A 95 11.67 -4.46 17.02
C VAL A 95 11.95 -4.70 15.54
N ALA A 96 11.56 -3.79 14.64
CA ALA A 96 11.89 -3.91 13.22
C ALA A 96 13.41 -4.00 13.01
N LYS A 97 14.15 -3.13 13.73
CA LYS A 97 15.61 -3.08 13.67
C LYS A 97 16.26 -4.34 14.23
N SER A 98 15.79 -4.89 15.36
CA SER A 98 16.35 -6.12 15.94
C SER A 98 16.14 -7.32 15.04
N LEU A 99 15.04 -7.34 14.29
CA LEU A 99 14.72 -8.37 13.31
C LEU A 99 15.36 -8.14 11.92
N GLY A 100 16.10 -7.03 11.73
CA GLY A 100 16.75 -6.73 10.45
C GLY A 100 15.77 -6.40 9.30
N VAL A 101 14.54 -6.01 9.62
CA VAL A 101 13.48 -5.70 8.64
C VAL A 101 13.05 -4.23 8.67
N SER A 102 12.29 -3.78 7.68
CA SER A 102 11.68 -2.45 7.75
C SER A 102 10.41 -2.47 8.58
N LEU A 103 10.04 -1.33 9.17
CA LEU A 103 8.77 -1.18 9.89
C LEU A 103 7.56 -1.55 9.01
N ASN A 104 7.63 -1.27 7.71
CA ASN A 104 6.56 -1.62 6.78
C ASN A 104 6.37 -3.14 6.64
N ASP A 105 7.46 -3.91 6.72
CA ASP A 105 7.42 -5.38 6.60
C ASP A 105 6.75 -5.99 7.83
N LEU A 106 7.05 -5.49 9.03
CA LEU A 106 6.33 -5.88 10.25
C LEU A 106 4.83 -5.55 10.15
N LEU A 107 4.50 -4.31 9.77
CA LEU A 107 3.11 -3.89 9.66
C LEU A 107 2.33 -4.75 8.65
N LEU A 108 2.94 -5.11 7.52
CA LEU A 108 2.35 -6.02 6.54
C LEU A 108 2.13 -7.43 7.10
N ARG A 109 3.16 -8.02 7.73
CA ARG A 109 3.07 -9.35 8.35
C ARG A 109 1.94 -9.38 9.36
N ASP A 110 1.93 -8.42 10.28
CA ASP A 110 0.95 -8.37 11.35
C ASP A 110 -0.46 -8.16 10.80
N LEU A 111 -0.61 -7.37 9.73
CA LEU A 111 -1.91 -7.25 9.08
C LEU A 111 -2.35 -8.57 8.44
N PHE A 112 -1.46 -9.34 7.79
CA PHE A 112 -1.84 -10.68 7.29
C PHE A 112 -2.34 -11.60 8.41
N LEU A 113 -1.65 -11.61 9.55
CA LEU A 113 -2.05 -12.39 10.72
C LEU A 113 -3.43 -11.95 11.23
N THR A 114 -3.66 -10.64 11.36
CA THR A 114 -4.95 -10.08 11.75
C THR A 114 -6.07 -10.44 10.75
N LEU A 115 -5.84 -10.28 9.44
CA LEU A 115 -6.85 -10.58 8.41
C LEU A 115 -7.22 -12.06 8.37
N ARG A 116 -6.23 -12.94 8.55
CA ARG A 116 -6.47 -14.38 8.63
C ARG A 116 -7.34 -14.74 9.82
N GLU A 117 -6.96 -14.25 11.00
CA GLU A 117 -7.68 -14.55 12.23
C GLU A 117 -9.10 -13.95 12.19
N TRP A 118 -9.22 -12.74 11.65
CA TRP A 118 -10.52 -12.12 11.39
C TRP A 118 -11.42 -13.00 10.52
N ASN A 119 -10.91 -13.51 9.40
CA ASN A 119 -11.66 -14.37 8.49
C ASN A 119 -12.06 -15.70 9.15
N ARG A 120 -11.18 -16.29 9.99
CA ARG A 120 -11.49 -17.49 10.77
C ARG A 120 -12.64 -17.28 11.75
N ASN A 121 -12.66 -16.13 12.42
CA ASN A 121 -13.67 -15.84 13.44
C ASN A 121 -15.04 -15.47 12.85
N HIS A 122 -15.05 -14.76 11.73
CA HIS A 122 -16.29 -14.18 11.17
C HIS A 122 -16.88 -14.95 9.98
N GLY A 123 -16.15 -15.87 9.34
CA GLY A 123 -16.65 -16.56 8.15
C GLY A 123 -16.11 -17.98 7.97
N LYS A 124 -16.38 -18.54 6.79
CA LYS A 124 -15.73 -19.79 6.35
C LYS A 124 -14.37 -19.42 5.77
N SER A 125 -13.32 -19.67 6.54
CA SER A 125 -11.93 -19.52 6.13
C SER A 125 -11.31 -20.89 5.90
N SER A 126 -10.55 -21.06 4.82
CA SER A 126 -9.70 -22.23 4.56
C SER A 126 -8.23 -21.84 4.60
N ASP A 127 -7.37 -22.75 5.06
CA ASP A 127 -5.92 -22.55 4.98
C ASP A 127 -5.40 -22.49 3.53
N ARG A 128 -6.22 -22.91 2.56
CA ARG A 128 -5.93 -22.80 1.13
C ARG A 128 -6.30 -21.44 0.52
N ASP A 129 -7.02 -20.59 1.26
CA ASP A 129 -7.45 -19.29 0.76
C ASP A 129 -6.25 -18.38 0.53
N TRP A 130 -6.34 -17.56 -0.52
CA TRP A 130 -5.36 -16.52 -0.78
C TRP A 130 -5.78 -15.23 -0.09
N LEU A 131 -4.87 -14.67 0.69
CA LEU A 131 -4.95 -13.32 1.22
C LEU A 131 -4.08 -12.42 0.36
N ARG A 132 -4.56 -11.23 0.05
CA ARG A 132 -3.79 -10.24 -0.72
C ARG A 132 -3.94 -8.85 -0.13
N ILE A 133 -2.81 -8.24 0.18
CA ILE A 133 -2.74 -6.83 0.59
C ILE A 133 -2.27 -6.03 -0.61
N ASN A 134 -3.09 -5.06 -1.04
CA ASN A 134 -2.64 -4.02 -1.95
C ASN A 134 -1.83 -2.98 -1.15
N MET A 135 -0.56 -2.83 -1.51
CA MET A 135 0.35 -1.84 -0.95
C MET A 135 0.66 -0.79 -2.01
N PRO A 136 0.05 0.41 -1.93
CA PRO A 136 0.43 1.52 -2.80
C PRO A 136 1.89 1.89 -2.66
N THR A 137 2.54 2.18 -3.78
CA THR A 137 3.95 2.59 -3.83
C THR A 137 4.05 4.00 -4.36
N ASN A 138 4.91 4.80 -3.74
CA ASN A 138 5.20 6.15 -4.24
C ASN A 138 6.15 6.05 -5.44
N LEU A 139 5.70 6.50 -6.62
CA LEU A 139 6.53 6.52 -7.84
C LEU A 139 7.21 7.88 -8.07
N ARG A 140 7.09 8.83 -7.13
CA ARG A 140 7.70 10.16 -7.25
C ARG A 140 9.22 10.07 -7.17
N GLY A 141 9.87 10.57 -8.21
CA GLY A 141 11.30 10.83 -8.28
C GLY A 141 11.67 12.29 -7.99
N PRO A 142 12.96 12.64 -8.14
CA PRO A 142 13.45 14.00 -7.93
C PRO A 142 12.76 15.06 -8.82
N ASP A 143 12.44 14.72 -10.07
CA ASP A 143 11.83 15.67 -11.01
C ASP A 143 10.37 16.00 -10.67
N ASP A 144 9.70 15.15 -9.88
CA ASP A 144 8.29 15.29 -9.52
C ASP A 144 8.06 16.30 -8.39
N ARG A 145 9.15 16.93 -7.88
CA ARG A 145 9.10 17.98 -6.84
C ARG A 145 8.29 19.19 -7.27
N ASN A 146 8.29 19.50 -8.57
CA ASN A 146 7.56 20.63 -9.13
C ASN A 146 6.09 20.29 -9.47
N CYS A 147 5.67 19.04 -9.23
CA CYS A 147 4.31 18.54 -9.48
C CYS A 147 3.65 18.07 -8.18
N PRO A 148 3.48 18.93 -7.15
CA PRO A 148 3.00 18.50 -5.84
C PRO A 148 1.56 17.94 -5.87
N VAL A 149 0.74 18.36 -6.85
CA VAL A 149 -0.69 18.01 -6.93
C VAL A 149 -0.97 16.75 -7.79
N THR A 150 0.05 16.18 -8.45
CA THR A 150 -0.17 15.02 -9.35
C THR A 150 -0.21 13.69 -8.60
N ASN A 151 -1.17 12.83 -8.95
CA ASN A 151 -1.22 11.48 -8.39
C ASN A 151 -0.19 10.55 -9.06
N ILE A 152 0.99 10.41 -8.45
CA ILE A 152 2.10 9.59 -8.96
C ILE A 152 2.29 8.39 -8.03
N LEU A 153 1.43 7.39 -8.20
CA LEU A 153 1.43 6.17 -7.39
C LEU A 153 1.36 4.92 -8.25
N GLY A 154 1.94 3.86 -7.72
CA GLY A 154 1.86 2.50 -8.23
C GLY A 154 1.15 1.60 -7.21
N TYR A 155 0.93 0.35 -7.59
CA TYR A 155 0.40 -0.66 -6.70
C TYR A 155 1.29 -1.90 -6.73
N ALA A 156 1.59 -2.41 -5.54
CA ALA A 156 2.17 -3.73 -5.36
C ALA A 156 1.17 -4.63 -4.64
N PHE A 157 1.01 -5.86 -5.11
CA PHE A 157 0.10 -6.83 -4.51
C PHE A 157 0.91 -7.92 -3.82
N ILE A 158 0.92 -7.89 -2.49
CA ILE A 158 1.58 -8.94 -1.71
C ILE A 158 0.53 -10.01 -1.45
N THR A 159 0.81 -11.24 -1.87
CA THR A 159 -0.14 -12.36 -1.84
C THR A 159 0.42 -13.52 -1.04
N ARG A 160 -0.36 -14.06 -0.11
CA ARG A 160 0.01 -15.19 0.76
C ARG A 160 -1.16 -16.14 0.89
N ARG A 161 -0.90 -17.43 1.01
CA ARG A 161 -1.90 -18.39 1.49
C ARG A 161 -2.16 -18.15 2.97
N ALA A 162 -3.38 -18.42 3.40
CA ALA A 162 -3.72 -18.38 4.81
C ALA A 162 -2.83 -19.32 5.63
N SER A 163 -2.46 -20.50 5.12
CA SER A 163 -1.50 -21.41 5.80
C SER A 163 -0.11 -20.79 6.05
N GLU A 164 0.37 -19.89 5.19
CA GLU A 164 1.69 -19.26 5.37
C GLU A 164 1.73 -18.36 6.61
N CYS A 165 0.57 -17.96 7.13
CA CYS A 165 0.46 -17.20 8.37
C CYS A 165 0.66 -18.05 9.63
N ASP A 166 0.77 -19.38 9.53
CA ASP A 166 1.10 -20.26 10.68
C ASP A 166 2.57 -20.15 11.10
N ALA A 167 3.43 -19.62 10.21
CA ALA A 167 4.84 -19.41 10.47
C ALA A 167 5.20 -17.90 10.37
N PRO A 168 4.92 -17.08 11.41
CA PRO A 168 5.10 -15.63 11.34
C PRO A 168 6.52 -15.16 10.96
N GLY A 169 7.55 -15.92 11.36
CA GLY A 169 8.95 -15.63 11.00
C GLY A 169 9.21 -15.83 9.51
N GLU A 170 8.78 -16.96 8.94
CA GLU A 170 8.91 -17.24 7.51
C GLU A 170 8.07 -16.26 6.66
N LEU A 171 6.85 -15.96 7.14
CA LEU A 171 5.99 -14.95 6.54
C LEU A 171 6.69 -13.59 6.46
N LEU A 172 7.35 -13.17 7.55
CA LEU A 172 8.10 -11.91 7.59
C LEU A 172 9.23 -11.90 6.56
N SER A 173 10.07 -12.94 6.54
CA SER A 173 11.19 -13.07 5.61
C SER A 173 10.72 -13.09 4.15
N GLY A 174 9.59 -13.76 3.87
CA GLY A 174 8.95 -13.72 2.56
C GLY A 174 8.47 -12.31 2.19
N ILE A 175 7.82 -11.60 3.11
CA ILE A 175 7.35 -10.22 2.88
C ILE A 175 8.53 -9.28 2.63
N GLN A 176 9.60 -9.39 3.42
CA GLN A 176 10.80 -8.57 3.24
C GLN A 176 11.43 -8.77 1.85
N ARG A 177 11.51 -10.02 1.37
CA ARG A 177 11.99 -10.31 0.00
C ARG A 177 11.11 -9.64 -1.04
N ASP A 178 9.79 -9.78 -0.93
CA ASP A 178 8.85 -9.14 -1.87
C ASP A 178 8.96 -7.61 -1.84
N THR A 179 8.95 -6.98 -0.66
CA THR A 179 9.00 -5.51 -0.56
C THR A 179 10.36 -4.95 -0.98
N THR A 180 11.44 -5.70 -0.80
CA THR A 180 12.77 -5.35 -1.31
C THR A 180 12.80 -5.42 -2.83
N ALA A 181 12.29 -6.51 -3.42
CA ALA A 181 12.16 -6.64 -4.88
C ALA A 181 11.28 -5.52 -5.46
N ILE A 182 10.13 -5.21 -4.85
CA ILE A 182 9.26 -4.11 -5.27
C ILE A 182 10.01 -2.78 -5.35
N LYS A 183 10.85 -2.48 -4.35
CA LYS A 183 11.64 -1.25 -4.31
C LYS A 183 12.79 -1.24 -5.33
N GLN A 184 13.51 -2.36 -5.45
CA GLN A 184 14.68 -2.45 -6.33
C GLN A 184 14.29 -2.38 -7.80
N TRP A 185 13.20 -3.05 -8.17
CA TRP A 185 12.76 -3.22 -9.55
C TRP A 185 11.64 -2.27 -9.97
N ASP A 186 11.29 -1.30 -9.10
CA ASP A 186 10.18 -0.36 -9.29
C ASP A 186 8.87 -1.05 -9.71
N LEU A 187 8.57 -2.20 -9.09
CA LEU A 187 7.48 -3.08 -9.54
C LEU A 187 6.11 -2.39 -9.46
N GLY A 188 5.99 -1.35 -8.64
CA GLY A 188 4.79 -0.52 -8.56
C GLY A 188 4.44 0.20 -9.87
N GLY A 189 5.43 0.47 -10.72
CA GLY A 189 5.25 1.06 -12.06
C GLY A 189 4.60 0.10 -13.06
N TYR A 190 4.58 -1.21 -12.79
CA TYR A 190 3.94 -2.17 -13.68
C TYR A 190 2.43 -2.02 -13.72
N PHE A 191 1.80 -1.64 -12.62
CA PHE A 191 0.35 -1.42 -12.61
C PHE A 191 -0.10 -0.32 -13.60
N PRO A 192 0.42 0.92 -13.55
CA PRO A 192 0.06 1.94 -14.52
C PRO A 192 0.49 1.57 -15.96
N ALA A 193 1.64 0.89 -16.15
CA ALA A 193 2.04 0.40 -17.47
C ALA A 193 1.05 -0.65 -18.05
N THR A 194 0.55 -1.53 -17.19
CA THR A 194 -0.47 -2.53 -17.56
C THR A 194 -1.77 -1.83 -17.93
N LEU A 195 -2.24 -0.88 -17.11
CA LEU A 195 -3.43 -0.10 -17.42
C LEU A 195 -3.30 0.66 -18.74
N ALA A 196 -2.15 1.29 -19.00
CA ALA A 196 -1.88 1.98 -20.26
C ALA A 196 -1.86 1.05 -21.47
N THR A 197 -1.54 -0.23 -21.27
CA THR A 197 -1.60 -1.25 -22.32
C THR A 197 -3.04 -1.72 -22.53
N VAL A 198 -3.77 -2.02 -21.46
CA VAL A 198 -5.17 -2.45 -21.50
C VAL A 198 -6.08 -1.36 -22.07
N SER A 199 -5.80 -0.09 -21.80
CA SER A 199 -6.58 1.05 -22.32
C SER A 199 -6.54 1.20 -23.84
N ARG A 200 -5.54 0.62 -24.51
CA ARG A 200 -5.44 0.60 -25.97
C ARG A 200 -6.37 -0.42 -26.62
N ILE A 201 -6.90 -1.37 -25.84
CA ILE A 201 -7.79 -2.41 -26.34
C ILE A 201 -9.24 -1.98 -26.09
N LYS A 202 -10.00 -1.78 -27.17
CA LYS A 202 -11.41 -1.34 -27.09
C LYS A 202 -12.23 -2.32 -26.23
N GLY A 203 -12.89 -1.79 -25.20
CA GLY A 203 -13.75 -2.57 -24.29
C GLY A 203 -13.03 -3.33 -23.17
N ALA A 204 -11.70 -3.52 -23.25
CA ALA A 204 -10.95 -4.26 -22.23
C ALA A 204 -10.95 -3.55 -20.86
N MET A 205 -10.86 -2.21 -20.87
CA MET A 205 -10.98 -1.40 -19.65
C MET A 205 -12.34 -1.57 -18.99
N SER A 206 -13.43 -1.55 -19.76
CA SER A 206 -14.78 -1.76 -19.25
C SER A 206 -14.85 -3.12 -18.54
N LEU A 207 -14.44 -4.20 -19.22
CA LEU A 207 -14.43 -5.54 -18.66
C LEU A 207 -13.58 -5.66 -17.38
N PHE A 208 -12.42 -5.01 -17.37
CA PHE A 208 -11.53 -5.00 -16.21
C PHE A 208 -12.15 -4.25 -15.02
N THR A 209 -12.80 -3.11 -15.27
CA THR A 209 -13.40 -2.26 -14.23
C THR A 209 -14.76 -2.74 -13.72
N THR A 210 -15.53 -3.47 -14.52
CA THR A 210 -16.85 -4.00 -14.12
C THR A 210 -16.76 -5.40 -13.53
N SER A 211 -15.56 -5.99 -13.47
CA SER A 211 -15.33 -7.30 -12.88
C SER A 211 -15.75 -7.32 -11.42
N SER A 212 -16.63 -8.27 -11.05
CA SER A 212 -17.01 -8.51 -9.67
C SER A 212 -15.97 -9.38 -8.94
N ARG A 213 -14.68 -9.29 -9.26
CA ARG A 213 -13.65 -10.09 -8.57
C ARG A 213 -13.05 -9.30 -7.41
N CYS A 214 -12.68 -10.02 -6.34
CA CYS A 214 -11.86 -9.44 -5.29
C CYS A 214 -10.43 -9.34 -5.82
N PHE A 215 -9.88 -8.13 -5.84
CA PHE A 215 -8.49 -7.89 -6.26
C PHE A 215 -7.53 -7.82 -5.08
N ALA A 216 -8.03 -7.49 -3.89
CA ALA A 216 -7.26 -7.45 -2.65
C ALA A 216 -8.22 -7.64 -1.46
N THR A 217 -7.81 -8.47 -0.51
CA THR A 217 -8.48 -8.69 0.78
C THR A 217 -8.55 -7.37 1.56
N ALA A 218 -7.43 -6.64 1.58
CA ALA A 218 -7.32 -5.32 2.21
C ALA A 218 -6.31 -4.43 1.48
N VAL A 219 -6.29 -3.15 1.85
CA VAL A 219 -5.24 -2.19 1.45
C VAL A 219 -4.41 -1.82 2.67
N LEU A 220 -3.09 -1.73 2.52
CA LEU A 220 -2.21 -1.12 3.52
C LEU A 220 -1.36 -0.03 2.85
N SER A 221 -1.73 1.22 3.10
CA SER A 221 -1.00 2.39 2.61
C SER A 221 -0.14 2.95 3.73
N ASN A 222 1.18 2.87 3.60
CA ASN A 222 2.11 3.47 4.55
C ASN A 222 2.75 4.72 3.95
N VAL A 223 2.32 5.90 4.41
CA VAL A 223 2.84 7.18 3.89
C VAL A 223 4.05 7.69 4.65
N GLY A 224 4.47 7.00 5.72
CA GLY A 224 5.56 7.44 6.58
C GLY A 224 5.24 8.78 7.24
N ASP A 225 6.20 9.71 7.25
CA ASP A 225 6.04 11.06 7.76
C ASP A 225 5.82 12.07 6.62
N PRO A 226 4.57 12.48 6.34
CA PRO A 226 4.27 13.40 5.24
C PRO A 226 4.95 14.76 5.42
N SER A 227 5.22 15.18 6.66
CA SER A 227 5.86 16.47 6.94
C SER A 227 7.28 16.57 6.37
N ARG A 228 7.94 15.43 6.13
CA ARG A 228 9.25 15.37 5.46
C ARG A 228 9.18 15.71 3.96
N ARG A 229 7.99 15.78 3.40
CA ARG A 229 7.74 16.09 1.98
C ARG A 229 7.24 17.52 1.77
N PHE A 230 7.07 18.30 2.84
CA PHE A 230 6.71 19.71 2.71
C PHE A 230 7.90 20.46 2.11
N VAL A 231 7.63 21.23 1.05
CA VAL A 231 8.65 22.07 0.39
C VAL A 231 9.15 23.14 1.36
N THR A 232 8.21 23.73 2.11
CA THR A 232 8.52 24.73 3.15
C THR A 232 8.82 24.04 4.48
N GLN A 233 9.96 24.39 5.08
CA GLN A 233 10.27 23.97 6.44
C GLN A 233 9.52 24.85 7.44
N LEU A 234 8.44 24.30 8.00
CA LEU A 234 7.66 24.97 9.03
C LEU A 234 8.36 24.85 10.40
N PRO A 235 8.27 25.88 11.27
CA PRO A 235 8.80 25.81 12.63
C PRO A 235 8.26 24.60 13.40
N ARG A 236 9.04 24.07 14.34
CA ARG A 236 8.64 22.93 15.18
C ARG A 236 8.81 23.21 16.66
N LYS A 237 7.90 22.69 17.48
CA LYS A 237 7.97 22.67 18.95
C LYS A 237 7.70 21.24 19.42
N HIS A 238 8.65 20.65 20.15
CA HIS A 238 8.60 19.23 20.57
C HIS A 238 8.33 18.26 19.41
N GLY A 239 8.95 18.49 18.25
CA GLY A 239 8.79 17.65 17.05
C GLY A 239 7.53 17.91 16.21
N LYS A 240 6.53 18.62 16.76
CA LYS A 240 5.29 18.99 16.07
C LYS A 240 5.45 20.33 15.35
N ILE A 241 4.89 20.43 14.15
CA ILE A 241 4.83 21.65 13.32
C ILE A 241 3.98 22.72 14.02
N VAL A 242 4.46 23.96 13.96
CA VAL A 242 3.79 25.15 14.49
C VAL A 242 3.53 26.13 13.34
N ALA A 243 2.30 26.64 13.28
CA ALA A 243 1.87 27.67 12.33
C ALA A 243 1.14 28.77 13.10
N GLY A 244 1.85 29.87 13.39
CA GLY A 244 1.34 30.91 14.28
C GLY A 244 1.08 30.37 15.68
N GLN A 245 -0.19 30.39 16.11
CA GLN A 245 -0.63 29.84 17.41
C GLN A 245 -1.13 28.39 17.32
N MET A 246 -1.13 27.79 16.13
CA MET A 246 -1.61 26.42 15.92
C MET A 246 -0.45 25.43 15.98
N VAL A 247 -0.71 24.27 16.58
CA VAL A 247 0.18 23.11 16.56
C VAL A 247 -0.49 22.01 15.75
N LEU A 248 0.18 21.50 14.72
CA LEU A 248 -0.29 20.30 14.04
C LEU A 248 -0.08 19.12 14.99
N ASP A 249 -1.18 18.60 15.51
CA ASP A 249 -1.17 17.51 16.49
C ASP A 249 -1.02 16.14 15.83
N ARG A 250 -1.90 15.83 14.88
CA ARG A 250 -1.98 14.53 14.20
C ARG A 250 -2.39 14.69 12.74
N ILE A 251 -1.99 13.75 11.92
CA ILE A 251 -2.42 13.61 10.53
C ILE A 251 -3.24 12.32 10.41
N LEU A 252 -4.49 12.45 9.96
CA LEU A 252 -5.40 11.34 9.69
C LEU A 252 -5.65 11.23 8.19
N GLY A 253 -6.12 10.08 7.73
CA GLY A 253 -6.61 9.96 6.36
C GLY A 253 -7.56 8.80 6.18
N ALA A 254 -8.45 8.95 5.21
CA ALA A 254 -9.44 7.97 4.84
C ALA A 254 -9.01 7.31 3.52
N PRO A 255 -8.33 6.16 3.54
CA PRO A 255 -7.92 5.51 2.30
C PRO A 255 -9.16 5.16 1.45
N PRO A 256 -9.03 5.17 0.11
CA PRO A 256 -10.15 4.82 -0.77
C PRO A 256 -10.49 3.34 -0.64
N LEU A 257 -11.80 3.02 -0.69
CA LEU A 257 -12.29 1.65 -0.81
C LEU A 257 -12.69 1.36 -2.25
N ARG A 258 -12.59 0.09 -2.63
CA ARG A 258 -13.07 -0.43 -3.91
C ARG A 258 -14.08 -1.53 -3.62
N PRO A 259 -15.05 -1.78 -4.51
CA PRO A 259 -15.94 -2.92 -4.36
C PRO A 259 -15.15 -4.19 -4.04
N LYS A 260 -15.60 -4.96 -3.03
CA LYS A 260 -14.98 -6.22 -2.55
C LYS A 260 -13.63 -6.09 -1.83
N THR A 261 -13.15 -4.87 -1.60
CA THR A 261 -12.10 -4.59 -0.63
C THR A 261 -12.77 -3.90 0.55
N HIS A 262 -13.16 -4.67 1.57
CA HIS A 262 -14.04 -4.18 2.62
C HIS A 262 -13.32 -3.37 3.70
N ALA A 263 -11.98 -3.40 3.76
CA ALA A 263 -11.20 -2.60 4.68
C ALA A 263 -9.91 -2.07 4.03
N ALA A 264 -9.57 -0.83 4.35
CA ALA A 264 -8.35 -0.18 3.91
C ALA A 264 -7.68 0.52 5.09
N PHE A 265 -6.39 0.29 5.24
CA PHE A 265 -5.57 0.80 6.33
C PHE A 265 -4.61 1.87 5.81
N LEU A 266 -4.50 2.98 6.53
CA LEU A 266 -3.52 4.04 6.30
C LEU A 266 -2.64 4.19 7.54
N ILE A 267 -1.34 4.08 7.36
CA ILE A 267 -0.34 4.33 8.39
C ILE A 267 0.31 5.67 8.14
N VAL A 268 0.32 6.51 9.18
CA VAL A 268 1.02 7.79 9.20
C VAL A 268 1.95 7.80 10.41
N THR A 269 3.21 8.17 10.23
CA THR A 269 4.11 8.50 11.34
C THR A 269 4.25 10.01 11.42
N TYR A 270 3.98 10.63 12.56
CA TYR A 270 4.21 12.05 12.74
C TYR A 270 4.61 12.35 14.19
N ALA A 271 5.63 13.18 14.38
CA ALA A 271 6.16 13.53 15.70
C ALA A 271 6.42 12.32 16.63
N GLN A 272 6.97 11.23 16.06
CA GLN A 272 7.27 9.95 16.73
C GLN A 272 6.05 9.10 17.08
N GLU A 273 4.83 9.56 16.83
CA GLU A 273 3.61 8.77 16.91
C GLU A 273 3.37 8.02 15.59
N LEU A 274 2.94 6.76 15.68
CA LEU A 274 2.43 5.97 14.56
C LEU A 274 0.92 5.90 14.69
N THR A 275 0.21 6.55 13.77
CA THR A 275 -1.24 6.51 13.65
C THR A 275 -1.64 5.51 12.59
N ILE A 276 -2.51 4.57 12.93
CA ILE A 276 -3.16 3.67 11.98
C ILE A 276 -4.62 4.07 11.88
N CYS A 277 -5.06 4.39 10.67
CA CYS A 277 -6.46 4.61 10.36
C CYS A 277 -6.99 3.37 9.62
N VAL A 278 -8.13 2.82 10.01
CA VAL A 278 -8.88 1.85 9.21
C VAL A 278 -10.12 2.53 8.67
N ARG A 279 -10.39 2.35 7.37
CA ARG A 279 -11.67 2.66 6.75
C ARG A 279 -12.31 1.36 6.29
N SER A 280 -13.51 1.07 6.77
CA SER A 280 -14.30 -0.10 6.37
C SER A 280 -15.50 0.30 5.51
N ASP A 281 -15.97 -0.64 4.69
CA ASP A 281 -17.18 -0.45 3.88
C ASP A 281 -18.43 -0.54 4.78
N PRO A 282 -19.23 0.54 4.92
CA PRO A 282 -20.37 0.57 5.83
C PRO A 282 -21.50 -0.39 5.45
N HIS A 283 -21.49 -0.95 4.23
CA HIS A 283 -22.46 -1.99 3.85
C HIS A 283 -22.13 -3.36 4.46
N PHE A 284 -20.88 -3.57 4.85
CA PHE A 284 -20.37 -4.84 5.39
C PHE A 284 -19.88 -4.73 6.82
N PHE A 285 -19.60 -3.53 7.32
CA PHE A 285 -19.06 -3.31 8.67
C PHE A 285 -19.93 -2.31 9.41
N SER A 286 -20.27 -2.64 10.65
CA SER A 286 -20.74 -1.65 11.62
C SER A 286 -19.56 -0.80 12.12
N ASP A 287 -19.87 0.35 12.71
CA ASP A 287 -18.89 1.19 13.40
C ASP A 287 -18.12 0.40 14.47
N GLN A 288 -18.85 -0.36 15.30
CA GLN A 288 -18.27 -1.23 16.32
C GLN A 288 -17.32 -2.27 15.73
N SER A 289 -17.73 -3.00 14.68
CA SER A 289 -16.87 -4.01 14.05
C SER A 289 -15.64 -3.41 13.35
N SER A 290 -15.72 -2.15 12.92
CA SER A 290 -14.58 -1.45 12.34
C SER A 290 -13.55 -1.08 13.41
N ARG A 291 -14.00 -0.73 14.62
CA ARG A 291 -13.13 -0.56 15.79
C ARG A 291 -12.50 -1.88 16.20
N GLU A 292 -13.28 -2.95 16.30
CA GLU A 292 -12.78 -4.28 16.66
C GLU A 292 -11.70 -4.78 15.69
N LEU A 293 -11.86 -4.53 14.38
CA LEU A 293 -10.83 -4.84 13.39
C LEU A 293 -9.54 -4.05 13.64
N LEU A 294 -9.65 -2.76 13.98
CA LEU A 294 -8.50 -1.93 14.32
C LEU A 294 -7.83 -2.42 15.60
N ASP A 295 -8.61 -2.69 16.63
CA ASP A 295 -8.14 -3.16 17.94
C ASP A 295 -7.45 -4.53 17.81
N ALA A 296 -7.98 -5.44 16.99
CA ALA A 296 -7.34 -6.71 16.67
C ALA A 296 -5.98 -6.51 15.98
N TYR A 297 -5.85 -5.49 15.13
CA TYR A 297 -4.56 -5.17 14.51
C TYR A 297 -3.56 -4.62 15.53
N PHE A 298 -3.98 -3.72 16.42
CA PHE A 298 -3.13 -3.21 17.50
C PHE A 298 -2.72 -4.31 18.49
N ALA A 299 -3.65 -5.18 18.89
CA ALA A 299 -3.33 -6.33 19.74
C ALA A 299 -2.28 -7.24 19.09
N GLN A 300 -2.36 -7.45 17.77
CA GLN A 300 -1.33 -8.19 17.03
C GLN A 300 0.03 -7.46 17.05
N LEU A 301 0.06 -6.13 16.89
CA LEU A 301 1.29 -5.33 16.98
C LEU A 301 1.90 -5.39 18.40
N ASP A 302 1.09 -5.25 19.44
CA ASP A 302 1.52 -5.31 20.84
C ASP A 302 2.09 -6.68 21.19
N SER A 303 1.56 -7.76 20.59
CA SER A 303 2.13 -9.10 20.76
C SER A 303 3.59 -9.20 20.31
N ASN A 304 4.05 -8.36 19.38
CA ASN A 304 5.46 -8.30 18.98
C ASN A 304 6.33 -7.56 19.99
N LEU A 305 5.76 -6.56 20.66
CA LEU A 305 6.45 -5.82 21.70
C LEU A 305 6.66 -6.69 22.95
N ALA A 306 5.74 -7.63 23.22
CA ALA A 306 5.85 -8.54 24.35
C ALA A 306 6.82 -9.72 24.11
N ARG A 307 7.18 -10.02 22.85
CA ARG A 307 8.05 -11.15 22.47
C ARG A 307 9.54 -10.77 22.36
N ASN A 308 9.88 -9.48 22.41
CA ASN A 308 11.24 -8.95 22.31
C ASN A 308 11.63 -8.20 23.58
#